data_AF-D9XXS2-F1
#
_entry.id   AF-D9XXS2-F1
#
_cell.length_a   1.000
_cell.length_b   1.000
_cell.length_c   1.000
_cell.angle_alpha   90.00
_cell.angle_beta   90.00
_cell.angle_gamma   90.00
#
_symmetry.space_group_name_H-M   'P 1'
#
loop_
_entity.id
_entity.type
_entity.pdbx_description
1 polymer ?
#
loop_
_entity_poly.entity_id
_entity_poly.type
_entity_poly.pdbx_seq_one_letter_code
_entity_poly.pdbx_strand_id
1 'polypeptide(L)'
;MSRETDCREDLRKLKKYADELELAVDNVQHLCGEDTWKGPKSERFRSEFAKHKKEIKNALTDARAAMAAALKRVEQEEADKKKTASGS
;
A
#
# COMPACT_ATOMS: atom_id res chain seq x y z
N MET A 1 22.37 13.22 4.98
CA MET A 1 21.25 12.33 5.34
C MET A 1 21.76 10.90 5.38
N SER A 2 21.28 10.06 6.29
CA SER A 2 21.62 8.64 6.31
C SER A 2 20.68 7.87 5.37
N ARG A 3 21.17 6.77 4.79
CA ARG A 3 20.38 5.87 3.92
C ARG A 3 19.11 5.34 4.60
N GLU A 4 19.14 5.22 5.94
CA GLU A 4 17.98 4.88 6.77
C GLU A 4 16.89 5.95 6.73
N THR A 5 17.29 7.23 6.76
CA THR A 5 16.36 8.36 6.77
C THR A 5 15.65 8.48 5.42
N ASP A 6 16.40 8.40 4.32
CA ASP A 6 15.85 8.47 2.96
C ASP A 6 14.88 7.30 2.70
N CYS A 7 15.27 6.08 3.12
CA CYS A 7 14.41 4.91 3.03
C CYS A 7 13.10 5.07 3.82
N ARG A 8 13.14 5.62 5.04
CA ARG A 8 11.94 5.89 5.83
C ARG A 8 11.03 6.94 5.19
N GLU A 9 11.59 7.99 4.61
CA GLU A 9 10.80 9.00 3.91
C GLU A 9 10.09 8.45 2.68
N ASP A 10 10.77 7.66 1.87
CA ASP A 10 10.18 7.06 0.68
C ASP A 10 9.10 6.03 1.04
N LEU A 11 9.34 5.20 2.06
CA LEU A 11 8.32 4.29 2.59
C LEU A 11 7.11 5.04 3.15
N ARG A 12 7.31 6.21 3.78
CA ARG A 12 6.21 7.05 4.25
C ARG A 12 5.36 7.57 3.08
N LYS A 13 5.98 8.00 1.98
CA LYS A 13 5.26 8.43 0.77
C LYS A 13 4.48 7.27 0.15
N LEU A 14 5.12 6.11 -0.01
CA LEU A 14 4.49 4.92 -0.57
C LEU A 14 3.30 4.44 0.27
N LYS A 15 3.43 4.48 1.62
CA LYS A 15 2.32 4.19 2.52
C LYS A 15 1.16 5.16 2.31
N LYS A 16 1.44 6.46 2.23
CA LYS A 16 0.41 7.47 1.96
C LYS A 16 -0.34 7.20 0.65
N TYR A 17 0.38 6.90 -0.43
CA TYR A 17 -0.26 6.58 -1.72
C TYR A 17 -1.09 5.30 -1.66
N ALA A 18 -0.61 4.27 -0.94
CA ALA A 18 -1.38 3.03 -0.74
C ALA A 18 -2.69 3.29 0.01
N ASP A 19 -2.65 4.13 1.05
CA ASP A 19 -3.82 4.49 1.84
C ASP A 19 -4.81 5.35 1.02
N GLU A 20 -4.31 6.29 0.20
CA GLU A 20 -5.13 7.09 -0.72
C GLU A 20 -5.83 6.23 -1.79
N LEU A 21 -5.13 5.24 -2.36
CA LEU A 21 -5.70 4.30 -3.32
C LEU A 21 -6.79 3.44 -2.70
N GLU A 22 -6.57 2.92 -1.49
CA GLU A 22 -7.57 2.13 -0.78
C GLU A 22 -8.83 2.95 -0.49
N LEU A 23 -8.65 4.18 -0.01
CA LEU A 23 -9.76 5.09 0.27
C LEU A 23 -10.52 5.48 -0.99
N ALA A 24 -9.82 5.75 -2.10
CA ALA A 24 -10.46 6.05 -3.38
C ALA A 24 -11.33 4.89 -3.87
N VAL A 25 -10.83 3.65 -3.81
CA VAL A 25 -11.57 2.46 -4.23
C VAL A 25 -12.77 2.18 -3.32
N ASP A 26 -12.65 2.40 -2.02
CA ASP A 26 -13.78 2.26 -1.09
C ASP A 26 -14.85 3.34 -1.31
N ASN A 27 -14.44 4.55 -1.66
CA ASN A 27 -15.35 5.66 -1.92
C ASN A 27 -16.14 5.54 -3.22
N VAL A 28 -15.70 4.77 -4.22
CA VAL A 28 -16.46 4.62 -5.49
C VAL A 28 -17.90 4.18 -5.21
N GLN A 29 -18.10 3.23 -4.30
CA GLN A 29 -19.43 2.74 -3.98
C GLN A 29 -20.27 3.77 -3.20
N HIS A 30 -19.63 4.63 -2.41
CA HIS A 30 -20.31 5.69 -1.67
C HIS A 30 -20.67 6.89 -2.56
N LEU A 31 -19.80 7.23 -3.50
CA LEU A 31 -19.96 8.35 -4.44
C LEU A 31 -20.92 8.02 -5.57
N CYS A 32 -20.96 6.77 -6.01
CA CYS A 32 -21.98 6.29 -6.94
C CYS A 32 -23.27 6.05 -6.15
N GLY A 33 -24.28 6.90 -6.35
CA GLY A 33 -25.57 6.78 -5.66
C GLY A 33 -26.19 5.38 -5.77
N GLU A 34 -27.06 5.02 -4.81
CA GLU A 34 -27.63 3.67 -4.68
C GLU A 34 -28.32 3.15 -5.96
N ASP A 35 -28.82 4.07 -6.79
CA ASP A 35 -29.47 3.75 -8.06
C ASP A 35 -28.50 3.45 -9.21
N THR A 36 -27.24 3.90 -9.12
CA THR A 36 -26.20 3.64 -10.13
C THR A 36 -25.95 2.14 -10.32
N TRP A 37 -26.25 1.33 -9.31
CA TRP A 37 -25.93 -0.09 -9.25
C TRP A 37 -27.15 -1.01 -9.44
N LYS A 38 -28.32 -0.46 -9.80
CA LYS A 38 -29.56 -1.24 -9.97
C LYS A 38 -29.74 -1.73 -11.42
N GLY A 39 -30.28 -2.95 -11.57
CA GLY A 39 -30.63 -3.54 -12.87
C GLY A 39 -29.61 -4.56 -13.44
N PRO A 40 -29.99 -5.29 -14.50
CA PRO A 40 -29.18 -6.39 -15.05
C PRO A 40 -27.88 -5.92 -15.72
N LYS A 41 -27.85 -4.71 -16.29
CA LYS A 41 -26.62 -4.14 -16.88
C LYS A 41 -25.57 -3.77 -15.82
N SER A 42 -26.00 -3.36 -14.64
CA SER A 42 -25.12 -2.97 -13.52
C SER A 42 -24.68 -4.17 -12.67
N GLU A 43 -25.34 -5.32 -12.77
CA GLU A 43 -24.92 -6.56 -12.10
C GLU A 43 -23.56 -7.07 -12.59
N ARG A 44 -23.35 -7.09 -13.92
CA ARG A 44 -22.03 -7.39 -14.50
C ARG A 44 -20.98 -6.40 -14.01
N PHE A 45 -21.29 -5.11 -14.02
CA PHE A 45 -20.36 -4.08 -13.57
C PHE A 45 -20.03 -4.21 -12.07
N ARG A 46 -21.01 -4.51 -11.20
CA ARG A 46 -20.78 -4.79 -9.78
C ARG A 46 -19.84 -5.97 -9.57
N SER A 47 -20.03 -7.06 -10.32
CA SER A 47 -19.19 -8.25 -10.22
C SER A 47 -17.75 -7.94 -10.63
N GLU A 48 -17.54 -7.28 -11.78
CA GLU A 48 -16.20 -6.88 -12.25
C GLU A 48 -15.55 -5.87 -11.30
N PHE A 49 -16.32 -4.88 -10.82
CA PHE A 49 -15.83 -3.91 -9.86
C PHE A 49 -15.41 -4.55 -8.54
N ALA A 50 -16.20 -5.48 -8.00
CA ALA A 50 -15.86 -6.22 -6.79
C ALA A 50 -14.59 -7.06 -6.97
N LYS A 51 -14.44 -7.71 -8.13
CA LYS A 51 -13.22 -8.46 -8.48
C LYS A 51 -11.99 -7.55 -8.52
N HIS A 52 -12.05 -6.45 -9.27
CA HIS A 52 -10.92 -5.51 -9.37
C HIS A 52 -10.61 -4.81 -8.06
N LYS A 53 -11.62 -4.45 -7.28
CA LYS A 53 -11.46 -3.93 -5.92
C LYS A 53 -10.66 -4.90 -5.04
N LYS A 54 -10.98 -6.20 -5.10
CA LYS A 54 -10.24 -7.24 -4.39
C LYS A 54 -8.79 -7.35 -4.88
N GLU A 55 -8.57 -7.35 -6.19
CA GLU A 55 -7.23 -7.39 -6.79
C GLU A 55 -6.37 -6.19 -6.35
N ILE A 56 -6.93 -4.99 -6.33
CA ILE A 56 -6.25 -3.78 -5.85
C ILE A 56 -5.90 -3.91 -4.37
N LYS A 57 -6.85 -4.32 -3.51
CA LYS A 57 -6.58 -4.49 -2.07
C LYS A 57 -5.52 -5.54 -1.78
N ASN A 58 -5.48 -6.63 -2.55
CA ASN A 58 -4.42 -7.63 -2.46
C ASN A 58 -3.05 -7.02 -2.84
N ALA A 59 -2.97 -6.33 -3.98
CA ALA A 59 -1.73 -5.68 -4.41
C ALA A 59 -1.23 -4.64 -3.39
N LEU A 60 -2.13 -3.87 -2.78
CA LEU A 60 -1.78 -2.93 -1.70
C LEU A 60 -1.27 -3.65 -0.44
N THR A 61 -1.85 -4.80 -0.11
CA THR A 61 -1.39 -5.65 1.01
C THR A 61 0.02 -6.17 0.76
N ASP A 62 0.27 -6.70 -0.44
CA ASP A 62 1.59 -7.20 -0.85
C ASP A 62 2.63 -6.07 -0.86
N ALA A 63 2.26 -4.89 -1.36
CA ALA A 63 3.13 -3.72 -1.34
C ALA A 63 3.50 -3.31 0.09
N ARG A 64 2.52 -3.31 1.02
CA ARG A 64 2.77 -3.03 2.45
C ARG A 64 3.69 -4.06 3.09
N ALA A 65 3.55 -5.34 2.75
CA ALA A 65 4.45 -6.39 3.22
C ALA A 65 5.88 -6.21 2.68
N ALA A 66 6.03 -5.91 1.40
CA ALA A 66 7.34 -5.64 0.78
C ALA A 66 8.02 -4.40 1.39
N MET A 67 7.25 -3.35 1.64
CA MET A 67 7.71 -2.13 2.33
C MET A 67 8.24 -2.42 3.73
N ALA A 68 7.50 -3.21 4.53
CA ALA A 68 7.91 -3.60 5.88
C ALA A 68 9.20 -4.45 5.86
N ALA A 69 9.31 -5.38 4.91
CA ALA A 69 10.51 -6.19 4.74
C ALA A 69 11.74 -5.36 4.34
N ALA A 70 11.57 -4.39 3.44
CA ALA A 70 12.63 -3.48 3.02
C ALA A 70 13.15 -2.62 4.19
N LEU A 71 12.24 -2.05 5.00
CA LEU A 71 12.61 -1.27 6.17
C LEU A 71 13.43 -2.10 7.15
N LYS A 72 12.94 -3.30 7.49
CA LYS A 72 13.62 -4.20 8.43
C LYS A 72 15.03 -4.55 7.96
N ARG A 73 15.22 -4.78 6.65
CA ARG A 73 16.53 -5.05 6.06
C ARG A 73 17.48 -3.85 6.23
N VAL A 74 17.01 -2.64 5.92
CA VAL A 74 17.83 -1.42 6.06
C VAL A 74 18.20 -1.16 7.53
N GLU A 75 17.27 -1.37 8.47
CA GLU A 75 17.55 -1.22 9.90
C GLU A 75 18.59 -2.24 10.40
N GLN A 76 18.55 -3.48 9.90
CA GLN A 76 19.57 -4.49 10.20
C GLN A 76 20.93 -4.11 9.62
N GLU A 77 21.00 -3.71 8.35
CA GLU A 77 22.24 -3.28 7.70
C GLU A 77 22.91 -2.11 8.45
N GLU A 78 22.13 -1.15 8.94
CA GLU A 78 22.65 0.00 9.68
C GLU A 78 23.03 -0.37 11.13
N ALA A 79 22.32 -1.29 11.77
CA ALA A 79 22.71 -1.81 13.09
C ALA A 79 24.03 -2.59 13.03
N ASP A 80 24.22 -3.41 12.00
CA ASP A 80 25.44 -4.21 11.83
C ASP A 80 26.66 -3.34 11.51
N LYS A 81 26.49 -2.28 10.70
CA LYS A 81 27.53 -1.26 10.47
C LYS A 81 27.96 -0.56 11.75
N LYS A 82 27.01 -0.20 12.63
CA LYS A 82 27.32 0.45 13.91
C LYS A 82 28.13 -0.47 14.82
N LYS A 83 27.80 -1.77 14.86
CA LYS A 83 28.55 -2.77 15.64
C LYS A 83 29.97 -3.00 15.12
N THR A 84 30.17 -2.97 13.81
CA THR A 84 31.52 -3.08 13.21
C THR A 84 32.34 -1.81 13.42
N ALA A 85 31.72 -0.63 13.34
CA ALA A 85 32.39 0.65 13.57
C ALA A 85 32.80 0.91 15.03
N SER A 86 32.12 0.31 16.01
CA SER A 86 32.46 0.43 17.45
C SER A 86 33.48 -0.60 17.94
N GLY A 87 33.95 -1.50 17.06
CA GLY A 87 34.90 -2.58 17.39
C GLY A 87 36.30 -2.39 16.81
N SER A 88 36.63 -1.20 16.30
CA SER A 88 37.98 -0.82 15.82
C SER A 88 38.59 0.28 16.68
#